data_AF-A0A4U0NAX9-F1
#
_entry.id   AF-A0A4U0NAX9-F1
#
_cell.length_a   1.000
_cell.length_b   1.000
_cell.length_c   1.000
_cell.angle_alpha   90.00
_cell.angle_beta   90.00
_cell.angle_gamma   90.00
#
_symmetry.space_group_name_H-M   'P 1'
#
loop_
_entity.id
_entity.type
_entity.pdbx_description
1 polymer ?
#
loop_
_entity_poly.entity_id
_entity_poly.type
_entity_poly.pdbx_seq_one_letter_code
_entity_poly.pdbx_strand_id
1 'polypeptide(L)'
;MFAYVDEYGNISDSPPLKKYEFKEEDLLRPEVEDEYNFGKVSYYNDQGHYGFIRDNLSRQTVYFNDNLVGFVLKIDQKVKYKYRSSKQGNQVSEVILEP
;
A
#
# COMPACT_ATOMS: atom_id res chain seq x y z
N MET A 1 -6.28 -32.31 30.20
CA MET A 1 -6.60 -33.04 28.96
C MET A 1 -5.93 -32.28 27.83
N PHE A 2 -5.04 -32.94 27.08
CA PHE A 2 -4.38 -32.34 25.92
C PHE A 2 -5.11 -32.86 24.69
N ALA A 3 -5.60 -31.95 23.87
CA ALA A 3 -6.18 -32.26 22.56
C ALA A 3 -5.12 -31.96 21.51
N TYR A 4 -4.90 -32.90 20.60
CA TYR A 4 -4.05 -32.70 19.44
C TYR A 4 -4.88 -32.22 18.26
N VAL A 5 -4.25 -31.53 17.33
CA VAL A 5 -4.89 -31.05 16.11
C VAL A 5 -4.29 -31.81 14.94
N ASP A 6 -5.14 -32.38 14.09
CA ASP A 6 -4.72 -33.09 12.88
C ASP A 6 -4.40 -32.13 11.72
N GLU A 7 -3.94 -32.67 10.59
CA GLU A 7 -3.53 -31.90 9.40
C GLU A 7 -4.67 -31.07 8.78
N TYR A 8 -5.93 -31.31 9.16
CA TYR A 8 -7.12 -30.62 8.66
C TYR A 8 -7.75 -29.69 9.70
N GLY A 9 -7.11 -29.51 10.86
CA GLY A 9 -7.61 -28.64 11.93
C GLY A 9 -8.65 -29.29 12.84
N ASN A 10 -8.85 -30.61 12.76
CA ASN A 10 -9.79 -31.31 13.64
C ASN A 10 -9.13 -31.70 14.96
N ILE A 11 -9.96 -31.74 16.00
CA ILE A 11 -9.55 -32.19 17.33
C ILE A 11 -9.41 -33.71 17.32
N SER A 12 -8.21 -34.18 17.67
CA SER A 12 -7.85 -35.59 17.77
C SER A 12 -7.24 -35.89 19.13
N ASP A 13 -7.56 -37.06 19.70
CA ASP A 13 -6.95 -37.55 20.94
C ASP A 13 -5.55 -38.14 20.71
N SER A 14 -5.12 -38.32 19.46
CA SER A 14 -3.80 -38.86 19.12
C SER A 14 -2.86 -37.79 18.57
N PRO A 15 -1.59 -37.72 19.04
CA PRO A 15 -0.62 -36.78 18.54
C PRO A 15 -0.30 -37.00 17.06
N PRO A 16 -0.08 -35.94 16.27
CA PRO A 16 0.28 -36.07 14.87
C PRO A 16 1.65 -36.77 14.73
N LEU A 17 1.68 -37.85 13.96
CA LEU A 17 2.89 -38.66 13.70
C LEU A 17 3.91 -37.93 12.81
N LYS A 18 3.44 -37.00 11.97
CA LYS A 18 4.27 -36.20 11.07
C LYS A 18 4.32 -34.76 11.55
N LYS A 19 5.51 -34.17 11.51
CA LYS A 19 5.66 -32.72 11.67
C LYS A 19 5.16 -32.06 10.39
N TYR A 20 4.37 -31.00 10.54
CA TYR A 20 3.97 -30.16 9.41
C TYR A 20 5.23 -29.58 8.75
N GLU A 21 5.50 -29.98 7.51
CA GLU A 21 6.57 -29.40 6.70
C GLU A 21 6.02 -28.18 5.98
N PHE A 22 6.46 -27.00 6.41
CA PHE A 22 6.09 -25.74 5.78
C PHE A 22 6.65 -25.70 4.36
N LYS A 23 5.78 -25.56 3.35
CA LYS A 23 6.22 -25.38 1.96
C LYS A 23 6.69 -23.94 1.77
N GLU A 24 7.80 -23.74 1.07
CA GLU A 24 8.32 -22.39 0.77
C GLU A 24 7.30 -21.54 -0.01
N GLU A 25 6.44 -22.19 -0.79
CA GLU A 25 5.37 -21.56 -1.57
C GLU A 25 4.32 -20.84 -0.68
N ASP A 26 4.05 -21.34 0.53
CA ASP A 26 3.11 -20.70 1.49
C ASP A 26 3.71 -19.45 2.16
N LEU A 27 5.03 -19.22 2.03
CA LEU A 27 5.70 -18.00 2.52
C LEU A 27 5.71 -16.88 1.50
N LEU A 28 5.37 -17.16 0.24
CA LEU A 28 5.35 -16.15 -0.81
C LEU A 28 4.15 -15.23 -0.57
N ARG A 29 4.42 -14.04 -0.04
CA ARG A 29 3.44 -12.96 -0.10
C ARG A 29 3.11 -12.73 -1.58
N PRO A 30 1.82 -12.61 -1.94
CA PRO A 30 1.46 -12.26 -3.31
C PRO A 30 2.23 -11.00 -3.68
N GLU A 31 2.92 -11.04 -4.81
CA GLU A 31 3.57 -9.86 -5.38
C GLU A 31 2.47 -8.84 -5.62
N VAL A 32 2.45 -7.81 -4.77
CA VAL A 32 1.56 -6.67 -4.99
C VAL A 32 2.16 -5.98 -6.20
N GLU A 33 1.56 -6.20 -7.38
CA GLU A 33 1.90 -5.44 -8.57
C GLU A 33 1.99 -3.96 -8.16
N ASP A 34 3.06 -3.32 -8.60
CA ASP A 34 3.36 -1.92 -8.32
C ASP A 34 2.29 -1.02 -8.97
N GLU A 35 1.12 -0.95 -8.35
CA GLU A 35 -0.08 -0.36 -8.91
C GLU A 35 0.02 1.16 -8.78
N TYR A 36 0.44 1.78 -9.88
CA TYR A 36 0.43 3.22 -10.00
C TYR A 36 -1.01 3.72 -10.08
N ASN A 37 -1.33 4.70 -9.24
CA ASN A 37 -2.60 5.38 -9.23
C ASN A 37 -2.54 6.64 -10.10
N PHE A 38 -3.70 7.08 -10.58
CA PHE A 38 -3.83 8.28 -11.40
C PHE A 38 -4.71 9.30 -10.67
N GLY A 39 -4.24 10.53 -10.63
CA GLY A 39 -4.93 11.59 -9.91
C GLY A 39 -4.66 12.97 -10.48
N LYS A 40 -5.29 13.94 -9.84
CA LYS A 40 -5.14 15.36 -10.15
C LYS A 40 -4.79 16.13 -8.90
N VAL A 41 -3.86 17.08 -8.99
CA VAL A 41 -3.52 17.96 -7.87
C VAL A 41 -4.71 18.86 -7.55
N SER A 42 -5.28 18.67 -6.37
CA SER A 42 -6.49 19.38 -5.92
C SER A 42 -6.20 20.65 -5.12
N TYR A 43 -5.06 20.69 -4.45
CA TYR A 43 -4.61 21.81 -3.64
C TYR A 43 -3.09 21.83 -3.57
N TYR A 44 -2.52 23.02 -3.58
CA TYR A 44 -1.10 23.26 -3.35
C TYR A 44 -0.92 24.55 -2.54
N ASN A 45 -0.01 24.53 -1.58
CA ASN A 45 0.38 25.67 -0.75
C ASN A 45 1.83 26.04 -1.05
N ASP A 46 2.04 27.17 -1.73
CA ASP A 46 3.36 27.66 -2.11
C ASP A 46 4.23 28.05 -0.89
N GLN A 47 3.63 28.54 0.20
CA GLN A 47 4.38 28.93 1.40
C GLN A 47 4.86 27.72 2.21
N GLY A 48 4.04 26.67 2.24
CA GLY A 48 4.30 25.44 2.99
C GLY A 48 4.96 24.32 2.17
N HIS A 49 5.08 24.48 0.84
CA HIS A 49 5.63 23.48 -0.08
C HIS A 49 4.95 22.10 0.03
N TYR A 50 3.62 22.10 0.19
CA TYR A 50 2.83 20.86 0.30
C TYR A 50 1.49 20.97 -0.43
N GLY A 51 0.90 19.82 -0.72
CA GLY A 51 -0.40 19.77 -1.38
C GLY A 51 -1.09 18.42 -1.24
N PHE A 52 -2.19 18.28 -1.98
CA PHE A 52 -3.00 17.08 -2.03
C PHE A 52 -3.33 16.68 -3.45
N ILE A 53 -3.07 15.41 -3.78
CA ILE A 53 -3.52 14.77 -5.01
C ILE A 53 -4.86 14.10 -4.72
N ARG A 54 -5.85 14.35 -5.57
CA ARG A 54 -7.12 13.64 -5.53
C ARG A 54 -7.08 12.50 -6.53
N ASP A 55 -7.32 11.31 -6.02
CA ASP A 55 -7.38 10.09 -6.82
C ASP A 55 -8.62 10.09 -7.73
N ASN A 56 -8.47 9.57 -8.95
CA ASN A 56 -9.57 9.56 -9.92
C ASN A 56 -10.62 8.47 -9.63
N LEU A 57 -10.20 7.33 -9.09
CA LEU A 57 -11.06 6.16 -8.88
C LEU A 57 -11.66 6.17 -7.48
N SER A 58 -10.80 6.17 -6.46
CA SER A 58 -11.19 6.10 -5.05
C SER A 58 -11.72 7.44 -4.53
N ARG A 59 -11.45 8.55 -5.24
CA ARG A 59 -11.74 9.93 -4.82
C ARG A 59 -11.08 10.34 -3.51
N GLN A 60 -10.15 9.54 -3.00
CA GLN A 60 -9.38 9.84 -1.80
C GLN A 60 -8.35 10.93 -2.09
N THR A 61 -7.93 11.62 -1.03
CA THR A 61 -6.87 12.63 -1.10
C THR A 61 -5.59 12.08 -0.51
N VAL A 62 -4.49 12.27 -1.22
CA VAL A 62 -3.16 11.80 -0.83
C VAL A 62 -2.25 13.01 -0.65
N TYR A 63 -1.58 13.06 0.49
CA TYR A 63 -0.67 14.14 0.86
C TYR A 63 0.66 14.02 0.12
N PHE A 64 1.18 15.16 -0.35
CA PHE A 64 2.54 15.28 -0.89
C PHE A 64 3.21 16.57 -0.41
N ASN A 65 4.54 16.59 -0.45
CA ASN A 65 5.32 17.81 -0.35
C ASN A 65 6.43 17.80 -1.41
N ASP A 66 7.02 18.96 -1.68
CA ASP A 66 8.00 19.10 -2.75
C ASP A 66 9.26 18.26 -2.50
N ASN A 67 9.61 18.01 -1.22
CA ASN A 67 10.76 17.18 -0.85
C ASN A 67 10.55 15.69 -1.15
N LEU A 68 9.32 15.20 -1.04
CA LEU A 68 8.96 13.81 -1.34
C LEU A 68 8.85 13.58 -2.84
N VAL A 69 8.35 14.58 -3.57
CA VAL A 69 8.12 14.51 -5.01
C VAL A 69 9.39 14.86 -5.81
N GLY A 70 10.25 15.73 -5.27
CA GLY A 70 11.48 16.21 -5.91
C GLY A 70 11.28 17.38 -6.87
N PHE A 71 10.03 17.79 -7.12
CA PHE A 71 9.68 18.92 -7.97
C PHE A 71 8.35 19.53 -7.54
N VAL A 72 8.12 20.77 -7.98
CA VAL A 72 6.89 21.52 -7.65
C VAL A 72 5.75 21.09 -8.56
N LEU A 73 4.65 20.66 -7.95
CA LEU A 73 3.40 20.35 -8.62
C LEU A 73 2.48 21.57 -8.66
N LYS A 74 1.75 21.73 -9.77
CA LYS A 74 0.76 22.80 -9.92
C LYS A 74 -0.66 22.29 -9.68
N ILE A 75 -1.54 23.19 -9.24
CA ILE A 75 -2.96 22.89 -9.14
C ILE A 75 -3.51 22.43 -10.49
N ASP A 76 -4.45 21.49 -10.46
CA ASP A 76 -5.06 20.87 -11.63
C ASP A 76 -4.14 20.02 -12.53
N GLN A 77 -2.88 19.82 -12.15
CA GLN A 77 -1.96 18.95 -12.87
C GLN A 77 -2.34 17.49 -12.71
N LYS A 78 -2.34 16.74 -13.83
CA LYS A 78 -2.54 15.28 -13.84
C LYS A 78 -1.22 14.60 -13.53
N VAL A 79 -1.26 13.62 -12.64
CA VAL A 79 -0.08 12.90 -12.17
C VAL A 79 -0.36 11.42 -12.04
N LYS A 80 0.67 10.62 -12.32
CA LYS A 80 0.72 9.21 -12.01
C LYS A 80 1.56 9.04 -10.75
N TYR A 81 1.05 8.36 -9.73
CA TYR A 81 1.69 8.36 -8.41
C TYR A 81 1.51 7.03 -7.68
N LYS A 82 2.44 6.76 -6.76
CA LYS A 82 2.30 5.70 -5.75
C LYS A 82 2.15 6.34 -4.39
N TYR A 83 1.36 5.71 -3.53
CA TYR A 83 1.18 6.15 -2.16
C TYR A 83 1.31 4.99 -1.17
N ARG A 84 1.62 5.34 0.07
CA ARG A 84 1.68 4.40 1.19
C ARG A 84 0.82 4.92 2.34
N SER A 85 0.24 4.00 3.10
CA SER A 85 -0.45 4.35 4.34
C SER A 85 0.60 4.67 5.41
N SER A 86 0.54 5.88 5.98
CA SER A 86 1.36 6.31 7.10
C SER A 86 0.49 6.56 8.34
N LYS A 87 1.12 6.79 9.50
CA LYS A 87 0.39 7.17 10.73
C LYS A 87 -0.45 8.45 10.57
N GLN A 88 -0.10 9.31 9.61
CA GLN A 88 -0.77 10.58 9.34
C GLN A 88 -1.75 10.49 8.15
N GLY A 89 -1.95 9.29 7.59
CA GLY A 89 -2.78 9.05 6.41
C GLY A 89 -1.95 8.72 5.16
N ASN A 90 -2.62 8.74 4.01
CA ASN A 90 -2.02 8.37 2.73
C ASN A 90 -1.00 9.42 2.29
N GLN A 91 0.24 8.98 2.09
CA GLN A 91 1.37 9.81 1.70
C GLN A 91 1.97 9.30 0.39
N VAL A 92 2.27 10.22 -0.52
CA VAL A 92 3.00 9.92 -1.76
C VAL A 92 4.38 9.34 -1.47
N SER A 93 4.74 8.31 -2.23
CA SER A 93 6.10 7.73 -2.24
C SER A 93 6.84 8.04 -3.54
N GLU A 94 6.14 8.09 -4.67
CA GLU A 94 6.73 8.36 -5.98
C GLU A 94 5.69 9.06 -6.88
N VAL A 95 6.13 9.99 -7.73
CA VAL A 95 5.29 10.70 -8.71
C VAL A 95 6.00 10.77 -10.04
N ILE A 96 5.25 10.50 -11.10
CA ILE A 96 5.65 10.65 -12.48
C ILE A 96 4.68 11.64 -13.12
N LEU A 97 5.23 12.68 -13.76
CA LEU A 97 4.45 13.65 -14.51
C LEU A 97 3.97 13.02 -15.81
N GLU A 98 2.67 13.11 -16.05
CA GLU A 98 2.15 12.86 -17.39
C GLU A 98 2.42 14.10 -18.26
N PRO A 99 2.94 13.91 -19.49
CA PRO A 99 3.24 15.00 -20.42
C PRO A 99 2.00 15.75 -20.92
#